data_AF-A0AAW0WPC6-F1
#
_entry.id   AF-A0AAW0WPC6-F1
#
_cell.length_a   1.000
_cell.length_b   1.000
_cell.length_c   1.000
_cell.angle_alpha   90.00
_cell.angle_beta   90.00
_cell.angle_gamma   90.00
#
_symmetry.space_group_name_H-M   'P 1'
#
loop_
_entity.id
_entity.type
_entity.pdbx_description
1 polymer ?
#
loop_
_entity_poly.entity_id
_entity_poly.type
_entity_poly.pdbx_seq_one_letter_code
_entity_poly.pdbx_strand_id
1 'polypeptide(L)'
;MTSSQSRETLTMDMNQSAASVSFGKRNGWYVNRGVAFLLGLLFVSAVVATGLLVYYYAPHVRESGQDSQDLKDDRGRSPLQPSTHSPVETSPETPSKEKINVRLPRALKPLHYMVKLQPFINGNFSIMGYVEVEMEVVEPTSNITLHINDIITNNETIKLTPSDDRTGSKIGIVKHLYDKEREFYIAKLNKELKPGKKYVLSMEFVGYLNDKLLGFYRSSYTDEQGNEKWIAVTQFQPTDARRAFPCFDEPALKATYEIFL
;
A
#
# COMPACT_ATOMS: atom_id res chain seq x y z
N MET A 1 54.37 16.25 40.09
CA MET A 1 54.92 14.91 39.85
C MET A 1 54.07 13.93 40.64
N THR A 2 53.34 12.95 40.11
CA THR A 2 53.02 12.48 38.75
C THR A 2 51.82 11.56 38.96
N SER A 3 50.70 11.85 38.30
CA SER A 3 49.49 11.01 38.30
C SER A 3 49.73 9.84 37.34
N SER A 4 49.57 8.61 37.80
CA SER A 4 49.65 7.40 36.98
C SER A 4 48.24 6.89 36.69
N GLN A 5 47.70 7.28 35.53
CA GLN A 5 46.52 6.65 34.95
C GLN A 5 46.94 5.42 34.15
N SER A 6 46.45 4.25 34.58
CA SER A 6 46.56 3.00 33.84
C SER A 6 45.55 3.01 32.68
N ARG A 7 46.05 2.91 31.44
CA ARG A 7 45.26 2.67 30.23
C ARG A 7 45.07 1.16 30.03
N GLU A 8 43.85 0.68 30.14
CA GLU A 8 43.49 -0.66 29.65
C GLU A 8 43.29 -0.58 28.13
N THR A 9 43.98 -1.47 27.41
CA THR A 9 43.97 -1.56 25.95
C THR A 9 43.01 -2.69 25.59
N LEU A 10 41.85 -2.36 25.02
CA LEU A 10 40.82 -3.31 24.61
C LEU A 10 41.19 -3.84 23.21
N THR A 11 41.80 -5.01 23.17
CA THR A 11 42.07 -5.75 21.94
C THR A 11 40.76 -6.30 21.39
N MET A 12 40.32 -5.79 20.23
CA MET A 12 39.22 -6.38 19.47
C MET A 12 39.75 -7.56 18.65
N ASP A 13 39.39 -8.78 19.05
CA ASP A 13 39.59 -9.97 18.23
C ASP A 13 38.59 -9.95 17.06
N MET A 14 39.12 -9.74 15.85
CA MET A 14 38.42 -10.03 14.60
C MET A 14 38.39 -11.54 14.40
N ASN A 15 37.28 -12.19 14.75
CA ASN A 15 36.96 -13.51 14.20
C ASN A 15 35.69 -13.42 13.34
N GLN A 16 35.91 -13.38 12.03
CA GLN A 16 34.88 -13.27 11.01
C GLN A 16 34.43 -14.70 10.64
N SER A 17 33.41 -15.22 11.31
CA SER A 17 32.74 -16.47 10.89
C SER A 17 31.58 -16.14 9.95
N ALA A 18 31.74 -16.49 8.67
CA ALA A 18 30.70 -16.39 7.66
C ALA A 18 29.46 -17.21 8.09
N ALA A 19 28.38 -16.53 8.47
CA ALA A 19 27.10 -17.17 8.71
C ALA A 19 26.48 -17.57 7.36
N SER A 20 26.51 -18.87 7.06
CA SER A 20 25.80 -19.44 5.91
C SER A 20 24.29 -19.38 6.17
N VAL A 21 23.58 -18.51 5.45
CA VAL A 21 22.12 -18.47 5.44
C VAL A 21 21.60 -19.70 4.70
N SER A 22 21.06 -20.67 5.44
CA SER A 22 20.41 -21.85 4.89
C SER A 22 18.89 -21.60 4.80
N PHE A 23 18.35 -21.56 3.58
CA PHE A 23 16.90 -21.47 3.37
C PHE A 23 16.29 -22.87 3.51
N GLY A 24 15.48 -23.06 4.56
CA GLY A 24 14.66 -24.26 4.73
C GLY A 24 13.71 -24.46 3.55
N LYS A 25 13.79 -25.64 2.93
CA LYS A 25 12.95 -26.06 1.81
C LYS A 25 11.49 -26.20 2.29
N ARG A 26 10.59 -25.38 1.75
CA ARG A 26 9.15 -25.41 2.11
C ARG A 26 8.53 -26.77 1.77
N ASN A 27 7.71 -27.28 2.68
CA ASN A 27 6.91 -28.49 2.49
C ASN A 27 5.89 -28.27 1.35
N GLY A 28 6.08 -28.98 0.24
CA GLY A 28 5.14 -29.01 -0.87
C GLY A 28 3.88 -29.81 -0.51
N TRP A 29 2.74 -29.43 -1.08
CA TRP A 29 1.53 -30.23 -1.01
C TRP A 29 1.60 -31.32 -2.08
N TYR A 30 1.61 -32.58 -1.64
CA TYR A 30 1.62 -33.72 -2.53
C TYR A 30 0.19 -34.14 -2.85
N VAL A 31 -0.27 -33.83 -4.06
CA VAL A 31 -1.56 -34.30 -4.57
C VAL A 31 -1.32 -35.62 -5.31
N ASN A 32 -2.06 -36.68 -4.96
CA ASN A 32 -2.01 -37.94 -5.69
C ASN A 32 -2.37 -37.70 -7.17
N ARG A 33 -1.68 -38.35 -8.10
CA ARG A 33 -1.95 -38.27 -9.55
C ARG A 33 -3.44 -38.41 -9.87
N GLY A 34 -4.16 -39.32 -9.21
CA GLY A 34 -5.60 -39.48 -9.40
C GLY A 34 -6.43 -38.25 -9.01
N VAL A 35 -6.05 -37.57 -7.91
CA VAL A 35 -6.71 -36.35 -7.44
C VAL A 35 -6.38 -35.17 -8.37
N ALA A 36 -5.15 -35.09 -8.87
CA ALA A 36 -4.77 -34.06 -9.85
C ALA A 36 -5.56 -34.19 -11.16
N PHE A 37 -5.78 -35.42 -11.65
CA PHE A 37 -6.64 -35.67 -12.82
C PHE A 37 -8.10 -35.28 -12.58
N LEU A 38 -8.65 -35.61 -11.39
CA LEU A 38 -10.02 -35.21 -11.03
C LEU A 38 -10.20 -33.70 -10.96
N LEU A 39 -9.26 -32.98 -10.34
CA LEU A 39 -9.29 -31.52 -10.27
C LEU A 39 -9.17 -30.89 -11.66
N GLY A 40 -8.32 -31.44 -12.53
CA GLY A 40 -8.20 -31.02 -13.91
C GLY A 40 -9.49 -31.23 -14.71
N LEU A 41 -10.13 -32.40 -14.58
CA LEU A 41 -11.40 -32.69 -15.25
C LEU A 41 -12.54 -31.78 -14.76
N LEU A 42 -12.59 -31.49 -13.46
CA LEU A 42 -13.59 -30.60 -12.87
C LEU A 42 -13.40 -29.15 -13.36
N PHE A 43 -12.14 -28.70 -13.49
CA PHE A 43 -11.84 -27.39 -14.04
C PHE A 43 -12.27 -27.28 -15.51
N VAL A 44 -11.94 -28.27 -16.35
CA VAL A 44 -12.33 -28.28 -17.76
C VAL A 44 -13.85 -28.34 -17.91
N SER A 45 -14.54 -29.16 -17.11
CA SER A 45 -16.01 -29.24 -17.17
C SER A 45 -16.68 -27.92 -16.78
N ALA A 46 -16.15 -27.21 -15.77
CA ALA A 46 -16.65 -25.90 -15.37
C ALA A 46 -16.48 -24.85 -16.47
N VAL A 47 -15.34 -24.84 -17.18
CA VAL A 47 -15.09 -23.93 -18.31
C VAL A 47 -16.05 -24.21 -19.46
N VAL A 48 -16.25 -25.48 -19.82
CA VAL A 48 -17.17 -25.88 -20.90
C VAL A 48 -18.62 -25.53 -20.53
N ALA A 49 -19.05 -25.81 -19.30
CA ALA A 49 -20.39 -25.46 -18.83
C ALA A 49 -20.64 -23.95 -18.88
N THR A 50 -19.64 -23.15 -18.47
CA THR A 50 -19.72 -21.69 -18.53
C THR A 50 -19.78 -21.19 -19.98
N GLY A 51 -18.98 -21.75 -20.88
CA GLY A 51 -19.01 -21.43 -22.31
C GLY A 51 -20.35 -21.76 -22.98
N LEU A 52 -20.93 -22.93 -22.65
CA LEU A 52 -22.26 -23.32 -23.14
C LEU A 52 -23.37 -22.40 -22.60
N LEU A 53 -23.27 -22.00 -21.33
CA LEU A 53 -24.22 -21.06 -20.72
C LEU A 53 -24.16 -19.70 -21.41
N VAL A 54 -22.96 -19.18 -21.67
CA VAL A 54 -22.80 -17.93 -22.43
C VAL A 54 -23.33 -18.10 -23.86
N TYR A 55 -23.04 -19.21 -24.53
CA TYR A 55 -23.53 -19.48 -25.88
C TYR A 55 -25.07 -19.54 -25.97
N TYR A 56 -25.72 -20.23 -25.04
CA TYR A 56 -27.18 -20.39 -25.06
C TYR A 56 -27.96 -19.16 -24.60
N TYR A 57 -27.38 -18.35 -23.71
CA TYR A 57 -28.07 -17.21 -23.11
C TYR A 57 -27.57 -15.85 -23.60
N ALA A 58 -26.55 -15.80 -24.47
CA ALA A 58 -26.14 -14.55 -25.12
C ALA A 58 -27.19 -14.15 -26.18
N PRO A 59 -27.79 -12.95 -26.10
CA PRO A 59 -28.71 -12.46 -27.12
C PRO A 59 -27.93 -12.19 -28.42
N HIS A 60 -28.33 -12.86 -29.51
CA HIS A 60 -27.82 -12.57 -30.84
C HIS A 60 -28.27 -11.17 -31.30
N VAL A 61 -27.31 -10.24 -31.36
CA VAL A 61 -27.48 -8.96 -32.07
C VAL A 61 -27.47 -9.24 -33.56
N ARG A 62 -28.56 -8.85 -34.23
CA ARG A 62 -28.85 -9.13 -35.64
C ARG A 62 -28.43 -7.90 -36.46
N GLU A 63 -27.39 -8.01 -37.28
CA GLU A 63 -27.07 -6.99 -38.29
C GLU A 63 -28.04 -7.09 -39.46
N SER A 64 -28.61 -5.96 -39.88
CA SER A 64 -29.47 -5.84 -41.06
C SER A 64 -28.99 -4.71 -41.97
N GLY A 65 -28.72 -5.04 -43.24
CA GLY A 65 -28.98 -4.14 -44.37
C GLY A 65 -27.84 -3.88 -45.38
N GLN A 66 -27.71 -4.74 -46.40
CA GLN A 66 -27.46 -4.35 -47.81
C GLN A 66 -28.86 -4.15 -48.46
N ASP A 67 -29.14 -3.38 -49.51
CA ASP A 67 -28.38 -3.06 -50.73
C ASP A 67 -29.14 -1.98 -51.56
N SER A 68 -28.47 -1.45 -52.59
CA SER A 68 -29.00 -0.96 -53.89
C SER A 68 -28.71 0.49 -54.28
N GLN A 69 -27.91 0.57 -55.35
CA GLN A 69 -27.52 1.69 -56.21
C GLN A 69 -28.65 2.09 -57.18
N ASP A 70 -28.70 3.35 -57.63
CA ASP A 70 -28.44 3.73 -59.05
C ASP A 70 -28.71 5.21 -59.40
N LEU A 71 -27.75 5.81 -60.12
CA LEU A 71 -27.83 6.78 -61.25
C LEU A 71 -28.62 8.11 -61.04
N LYS A 72 -28.18 9.31 -61.42
CA LYS A 72 -27.19 9.83 -62.40
C LYS A 72 -27.08 11.36 -62.23
N ASP A 73 -25.91 11.90 -62.57
CA ASP A 73 -25.59 13.23 -63.18
C ASP A 73 -26.38 14.48 -62.74
N ASP A 74 -25.76 15.65 -62.46
CA ASP A 74 -24.96 16.34 -63.46
C ASP A 74 -24.17 17.55 -62.92
N ARG A 75 -22.92 17.65 -63.39
CA ARG A 75 -22.11 18.84 -63.72
C ARG A 75 -22.01 20.03 -62.74
N GLY A 76 -20.78 20.23 -62.24
CA GLY A 76 -20.15 21.56 -62.35
C GLY A 76 -18.95 21.90 -61.46
N ARG A 77 -17.74 21.67 -62.00
CA ARG A 77 -16.51 22.51 -61.90
C ARG A 77 -15.43 22.19 -60.82
N SER A 78 -14.50 21.28 -61.19
CA SER A 78 -13.04 21.47 -61.47
C SER A 78 -12.16 22.39 -60.55
N PRO A 79 -10.81 22.19 -60.49
CA PRO A 79 -10.04 20.99 -60.12
C PRO A 79 -8.80 21.27 -59.22
N LEU A 80 -8.25 20.18 -58.64
CA LEU A 80 -6.83 19.92 -58.28
C LEU A 80 -6.19 20.56 -57.03
N GLN A 81 -6.29 19.78 -55.94
CA GLN A 81 -5.28 19.34 -54.94
C GLN A 81 -3.79 19.36 -55.37
N PRO A 82 -2.77 19.25 -54.46
CA PRO A 82 -2.73 18.33 -53.27
C PRO A 82 -2.11 18.99 -51.99
N SER A 83 -2.13 18.43 -50.77
CA SER A 83 -1.93 17.05 -50.30
C SER A 83 -2.24 16.90 -48.80
N THR A 84 -2.79 15.74 -48.42
CA THR A 84 -2.64 15.00 -47.14
C THR A 84 -3.35 15.51 -45.87
N HIS A 85 -4.62 15.12 -45.69
CA HIS A 85 -5.20 14.82 -44.38
C HIS A 85 -5.54 13.33 -44.32
N SER A 86 -4.88 12.60 -43.42
CA SER A 86 -5.21 11.21 -43.08
C SER A 86 -6.59 11.16 -42.42
N PRO A 87 -7.49 10.24 -42.80
CA PRO A 87 -8.72 10.02 -42.04
C PRO A 87 -8.37 9.33 -40.72
N VAL A 88 -8.78 9.94 -39.61
CA VAL A 88 -8.79 9.32 -38.29
C VAL A 88 -9.88 8.25 -38.31
N GLU A 89 -9.46 6.98 -38.31
CA GLU A 89 -10.33 5.85 -37.99
C GLU A 89 -10.81 5.98 -36.55
N THR A 90 -12.11 6.21 -36.37
CA THR A 90 -12.78 6.10 -35.08
C THR A 90 -12.87 4.62 -34.70
N SER A 91 -11.84 4.14 -34.01
CA SER A 91 -11.85 2.85 -33.32
C SER A 91 -12.82 2.92 -32.12
N PRO A 92 -13.62 1.87 -31.84
CA PRO A 92 -14.53 1.88 -30.69
C PRO A 92 -13.74 1.98 -29.39
N GLU A 93 -13.93 3.08 -28.66
CA GLU A 93 -13.34 3.28 -27.34
C GLU A 93 -13.78 2.17 -26.37
N THR A 94 -12.84 1.28 -26.08
CA THR A 94 -12.91 0.39 -24.92
C THR A 94 -13.04 1.26 -23.66
N PRO A 95 -13.92 0.95 -22.68
CA PRO A 95 -14.03 1.76 -21.47
C PRO A 95 -12.67 1.74 -20.76
N SER A 96 -11.94 2.85 -20.87
CA SER A 96 -10.63 2.98 -20.25
C SER A 96 -10.83 2.93 -18.73
N LYS A 97 -10.14 1.99 -18.07
CA LYS A 97 -10.06 1.99 -16.61
C LYS A 97 -9.49 3.35 -16.19
N GLU A 98 -10.30 4.19 -15.55
CA GLU A 98 -9.82 5.45 -14.99
C GLU A 98 -8.62 5.16 -14.08
N LYS A 99 -7.52 5.88 -14.31
CA LYS A 99 -6.27 5.69 -13.58
C LYS A 99 -6.47 6.14 -12.13
N ILE A 100 -6.53 5.19 -11.20
CA ILE A 100 -6.68 5.45 -9.77
C ILE A 100 -5.48 6.29 -9.28
N ASN A 101 -5.75 7.44 -8.67
CA ASN A 101 -4.71 8.29 -8.09
C ASN A 101 -4.32 7.79 -6.70
N VAL A 102 -3.08 7.30 -6.58
CA VAL A 102 -2.50 6.71 -5.36
C VAL A 102 -1.55 7.67 -4.62
N ARG A 103 -1.46 8.94 -5.04
CA ARG A 103 -0.60 9.94 -4.38
C ARG A 103 -1.35 10.68 -3.28
N LEU A 104 -0.65 10.96 -2.19
CA LEU A 104 -1.16 11.75 -1.08
C LEU A 104 -1.42 13.19 -1.51
N PRO A 105 -2.46 13.85 -0.93
CA PRO A 105 -2.62 15.29 -1.03
C PRO A 105 -1.40 16.04 -0.48
N ARG A 106 -1.05 17.17 -1.10
CA ARG A 106 0.14 17.96 -0.71
C ARG A 106 -0.14 19.04 0.34
N ALA A 107 -1.38 19.14 0.81
CA ALA A 107 -1.82 20.14 1.77
C ALA A 107 -1.18 19.97 3.16
N LEU A 108 -0.68 18.78 3.48
CA LEU A 108 -0.06 18.47 4.78
C LEU A 108 1.36 17.98 4.57
N LYS A 109 2.28 18.51 5.36
CA LYS A 109 3.69 18.12 5.37
C LYS A 109 4.03 17.54 6.74
N PRO A 110 4.48 16.28 6.84
CA PRO A 110 4.92 15.72 8.12
C PRO A 110 6.22 16.40 8.58
N LEU A 111 6.37 16.55 9.89
CA LEU A 111 7.56 17.17 10.51
C LEU A 111 8.28 16.19 11.44
N HIS A 112 7.52 15.55 12.33
CA HIS A 112 8.05 14.67 13.36
C HIS A 112 7.08 13.53 13.64
N TYR A 113 7.63 12.35 13.87
CA TYR A 113 6.91 11.16 14.29
C TYR A 113 7.40 10.71 15.66
N MET A 114 6.47 10.36 16.54
CA MET A 114 6.73 9.50 17.68
C MET A 114 6.04 8.16 17.40
N VAL A 115 6.81 7.08 17.29
CA VAL A 115 6.28 5.75 16.99
C VAL A 115 6.62 4.81 18.13
N LYS A 116 5.61 4.18 18.71
CA LYS A 116 5.76 3.12 19.71
C LYS A 116 5.28 1.81 19.11
N LEU A 117 6.13 0.79 19.14
CA LEU A 117 5.85 -0.53 18.58
C LEU A 117 6.15 -1.59 19.63
N GLN A 118 5.13 -2.33 20.06
CA GLN A 118 5.30 -3.46 20.97
C GLN A 118 5.02 -4.77 20.23
N PRO A 119 6.05 -5.45 19.70
CA PRO A 119 5.88 -6.72 18.98
C PRO A 119 5.76 -7.92 19.93
N PHE A 120 4.77 -8.78 19.70
CA PHE A 120 4.54 -10.02 20.45
C PHE A 120 5.10 -11.23 19.68
N ILE A 121 6.43 -11.41 19.72
CA ILE A 121 7.17 -12.42 18.94
C ILE A 121 7.01 -13.86 19.46
N ASN A 122 6.68 -14.04 20.74
CA ASN A 122 6.52 -15.36 21.37
C ASN A 122 5.05 -15.74 21.58
N GLY A 123 4.15 -15.21 20.74
CA GLY A 123 2.71 -15.38 20.90
C GLY A 123 2.00 -15.35 19.56
N ASN A 124 1.05 -14.43 19.44
CA ASN A 124 0.21 -14.30 18.25
C ASN A 124 0.87 -13.55 17.09
N PHE A 125 2.14 -13.14 17.22
CA PHE A 125 2.85 -12.37 16.20
C PHE A 125 2.13 -11.08 15.82
N SER A 126 1.51 -10.43 16.81
CA SER A 126 0.89 -9.11 16.65
C SER A 126 1.83 -7.99 17.05
N ILE A 127 1.48 -6.76 16.68
CA ILE A 127 2.13 -5.53 17.12
C ILE A 127 1.05 -4.66 17.73
N MET A 128 1.22 -4.25 18.98
CA MET A 128 0.47 -3.12 19.52
C MET A 128 1.24 -1.85 19.23
N GLY A 129 0.60 -0.91 18.54
CA GLY A 129 1.24 0.27 18.02
C GLY A 129 0.56 1.56 18.44
N TYR A 130 1.36 2.60 18.58
CA TYR A 130 0.91 3.97 18.74
C TYR A 130 1.76 4.87 17.88
N VAL A 131 1.12 5.79 17.14
CA VAL A 131 1.81 6.80 16.35
C VAL A 131 1.27 8.18 16.68
N GLU A 132 2.16 9.13 16.89
CA GLU A 132 1.89 10.55 16.77
C GLU A 132 2.65 11.09 15.56
N VAL A 133 1.98 11.90 14.75
CA VAL A 133 2.61 12.65 13.67
C VAL A 133 2.28 14.13 13.83
N GLU A 134 3.32 14.93 14.02
CA GLU A 134 3.23 16.38 13.87
C GLU A 134 3.31 16.73 12.39
N MET A 135 2.39 17.57 11.93
CA MET A 135 2.29 18.02 10.55
C MET A 135 2.03 19.52 10.47
N GLU A 136 2.61 20.14 9.45
CA GLU A 136 2.35 21.52 9.06
C GLU A 136 1.34 21.55 7.91
N VAL A 137 0.40 22.49 7.99
CA VAL A 137 -0.54 22.76 6.91
C VAL A 137 0.11 23.71 5.91
N VAL A 138 0.25 23.25 4.67
CA VAL A 138 0.79 24.03 3.55
C VAL A 138 -0.34 24.71 2.77
N GLU A 139 -1.46 24.01 2.61
CA GLU A 139 -2.66 24.49 1.91
C GLU A 139 -3.90 24.25 2.78
N PRO A 140 -4.94 25.09 2.72
CA PRO A 140 -6.16 24.87 3.49
C PRO A 140 -6.76 23.49 3.19
N THR A 141 -7.09 22.73 4.24
CA THR A 141 -7.64 21.39 4.08
C THR A 141 -8.56 21.01 5.23
N SER A 142 -9.63 20.28 4.90
CA SER A 142 -10.52 19.64 5.87
C SER A 142 -10.29 18.13 5.98
N ASN A 143 -9.21 17.62 5.37
CA ASN A 143 -8.90 16.19 5.34
C ASN A 143 -7.44 15.93 5.71
N ILE A 144 -7.22 14.87 6.49
CA ILE A 144 -5.89 14.27 6.68
C ILE A 144 -5.90 12.90 6.02
N THR A 145 -4.94 12.64 5.15
CA THR A 145 -4.80 11.36 4.45
C THR A 145 -3.42 10.78 4.73
N LEU A 146 -3.40 9.54 5.20
CA LEU A 146 -2.18 8.77 5.46
C LEU A 146 -2.24 7.46 4.67
N HIS A 147 -1.08 6.89 4.37
CA HIS A 147 -0.99 5.51 3.93
C HIS A 147 -1.20 4.55 5.11
N ILE A 148 -1.96 3.49 4.88
CA ILE A 148 -2.18 2.37 5.81
C ILE A 148 -2.41 1.09 5.01
N ASN A 149 -1.76 0.00 5.39
CA ASN A 149 -2.07 -1.33 4.85
C ASN A 149 -1.83 -2.41 5.91
N ASP A 150 -2.58 -3.52 5.89
CA ASP A 150 -2.46 -4.65 6.83
C ASP A 150 -2.42 -4.26 8.33
N ILE A 151 -3.04 -3.13 8.70
CA ILE A 151 -3.13 -2.59 10.07
C ILE A 151 -4.61 -2.30 10.41
N ILE A 152 -4.97 -2.50 11.67
CA ILE A 152 -6.30 -2.19 12.21
C ILE A 152 -6.16 -1.03 13.21
N THR A 153 -6.88 0.07 12.98
CA THR A 153 -6.92 1.25 13.85
C THR A 153 -8.20 1.30 14.67
N ASN A 154 -8.13 1.80 15.90
CA ASN A 154 -9.32 2.12 16.68
C ASN A 154 -9.70 3.60 16.48
N ASN A 155 -10.80 3.87 15.79
CA ASN A 155 -11.24 5.24 15.48
C ASN A 155 -11.40 6.12 16.73
N GLU A 156 -11.79 5.56 17.88
CA GLU A 156 -11.98 6.30 19.14
C GLU A 156 -10.66 6.83 19.73
N THR A 157 -9.55 6.21 19.37
CA THR A 157 -8.21 6.60 19.83
C THR A 157 -7.61 7.71 18.97
N ILE A 158 -8.17 7.92 17.77
CA ILE A 158 -7.65 8.88 16.81
C ILE A 158 -8.02 10.29 17.26
N LYS A 159 -7.01 11.11 17.52
CA LYS A 159 -7.19 12.48 18.01
C LYS A 159 -6.36 13.43 17.18
N LEU A 160 -6.93 14.61 16.91
CA LEU A 160 -6.25 15.72 16.27
C LEU A 160 -6.22 16.91 17.21
N THR A 161 -5.03 17.45 17.47
CA THR A 161 -4.81 18.59 18.36
C THR A 161 -3.88 19.61 17.72
N PRO A 162 -4.03 20.92 17.97
CA PRO A 162 -3.02 21.91 17.61
C PRO A 162 -1.71 21.63 18.33
N SER A 163 -0.57 21.75 17.65
CA SER A 163 0.75 21.45 18.23
C SER A 163 1.15 22.46 19.33
N ASP A 164 0.72 23.71 19.14
CA ASP A 164 0.92 24.83 20.07
C ASP A 164 0.01 24.78 21.31
N ASP A 165 -1.04 23.96 21.29
CA ASP A 165 -2.04 23.90 22.36
C ASP A 165 -2.03 22.55 23.11
N ARG A 166 -1.25 22.51 24.19
CA ARG A 166 -1.25 21.37 25.15
C ARG A 166 -2.52 21.30 26.01
N THR A 167 -3.42 22.28 25.93
CA THR A 167 -4.64 22.33 26.76
C THR A 167 -5.80 21.49 26.20
N GLY A 168 -5.63 20.87 25.02
CA GLY A 168 -6.51 19.80 24.56
C GLY A 168 -7.72 20.26 23.75
N SER A 169 -7.66 21.42 23.08
CA SER A 169 -8.68 21.84 22.10
C SER A 169 -8.70 20.88 20.91
N LYS A 170 -9.45 19.78 21.03
CA LYS A 170 -9.56 18.74 19.99
C LYS A 170 -10.25 19.30 18.75
N ILE A 171 -9.69 19.01 17.59
CA ILE A 171 -10.37 19.20 16.30
C ILE A 171 -11.21 17.96 16.04
N GLY A 172 -12.48 18.17 15.72
CA GLY A 172 -13.43 17.07 15.54
C GLY A 172 -13.18 16.34 14.23
N ILE A 173 -13.00 15.02 14.31
CA ILE A 173 -13.02 14.14 13.15
C ILE A 173 -14.46 13.66 12.99
N VAL A 174 -15.09 14.00 11.87
CA VAL A 174 -16.50 13.67 11.58
C VAL A 174 -16.64 12.33 10.89
N LYS A 175 -15.60 11.86 10.19
CA LYS A 175 -15.63 10.59 9.45
C LYS A 175 -14.25 10.00 9.31
N HIS A 176 -14.19 8.69 9.45
CA HIS A 176 -13.02 7.86 9.16
C HIS A 176 -13.32 7.06 7.90
N LEU A 177 -12.49 7.16 6.87
CA LEU A 177 -12.60 6.38 5.64
C LEU A 177 -11.34 5.54 5.46
N TYR A 178 -11.52 4.32 4.96
CA TYR A 178 -10.45 3.39 4.64
C TYR A 178 -10.59 2.98 3.18
N ASP A 179 -9.67 3.46 2.35
CA ASP A 179 -9.61 3.14 0.92
C ASP A 179 -8.57 2.04 0.73
N LYS A 180 -9.04 0.80 0.56
CA LYS A 180 -8.15 -0.36 0.41
C LYS A 180 -7.42 -0.38 -0.93
N GLU A 181 -8.00 0.19 -1.99
CA GLU A 181 -7.38 0.19 -3.31
C GLU A 181 -6.21 1.16 -3.37
N ARG A 182 -6.32 2.30 -2.67
CA ARG A 182 -5.27 3.32 -2.56
C ARG A 182 -4.39 3.17 -1.33
N GLU A 183 -4.71 2.22 -0.45
CA GLU A 183 -4.06 2.00 0.84
C GLU A 183 -4.08 3.27 1.71
N PHE A 184 -5.23 3.94 1.79
CA PHE A 184 -5.39 5.18 2.54
C PHE A 184 -6.28 5.04 3.76
N TYR A 185 -5.88 5.74 4.82
CA TYR A 185 -6.76 6.23 5.86
C TYR A 185 -7.05 7.71 5.61
N ILE A 186 -8.33 8.12 5.70
CA ILE A 186 -8.75 9.52 5.52
C ILE A 186 -9.60 9.95 6.73
N ALA A 187 -9.12 10.95 7.47
CA ALA A 187 -9.88 11.65 8.48
C ALA A 187 -10.57 12.87 7.84
N LYS A 188 -11.90 12.91 7.85
CA LYS A 188 -12.69 14.10 7.50
C LYS A 188 -12.88 14.95 8.75
N LEU A 189 -12.58 16.24 8.67
CA LEU A 189 -12.58 17.16 9.81
C LEU A 189 -13.84 18.03 9.79
N ASN A 190 -14.30 18.46 10.97
CA ASN A 190 -15.42 19.41 11.10
C ASN A 190 -15.02 20.86 10.83
N LYS A 191 -13.72 21.14 10.69
CA LYS A 191 -13.15 22.46 10.46
C LYS A 191 -12.00 22.36 9.47
N GLU A 192 -11.82 23.42 8.70
CA GLU A 192 -10.67 23.58 7.82
C GLU A 192 -9.42 23.96 8.64
N LEU A 193 -8.33 23.25 8.39
CA LEU A 193 -7.02 23.55 8.94
C LEU A 193 -6.37 24.69 8.16
N LYS A 194 -5.74 25.61 8.87
CA LYS A 194 -5.20 26.85 8.28
C LYS A 194 -3.72 26.72 7.92
N PRO A 195 -3.27 27.23 6.75
CA PRO A 195 -1.85 27.25 6.39
C PRO A 195 -0.94 27.86 7.45
N GLY A 196 0.26 27.30 7.58
CA GLY A 196 1.28 27.71 8.56
C GLY A 196 1.00 27.26 10.00
N LYS A 197 -0.15 26.63 10.27
CA LYS A 197 -0.43 26.00 11.57
C LYS A 197 0.04 24.56 11.60
N LYS A 198 0.36 24.10 12.81
CA LYS A 198 0.83 22.74 13.07
C LYS A 198 -0.17 21.97 13.91
N TYR A 199 -0.31 20.70 13.62
CA TYR A 199 -1.23 19.81 14.30
C TYR A 199 -0.57 18.46 14.57
N VAL A 200 -1.00 17.79 15.63
CA VAL A 200 -0.58 16.43 15.97
C VAL A 200 -1.77 15.50 15.79
N LEU A 201 -1.60 14.49 14.93
CA LEU A 201 -2.52 13.37 14.82
C LEU A 201 -1.95 12.18 15.60
N SER A 202 -2.70 11.69 16.59
CA SER A 202 -2.36 10.49 17.35
C SER A 202 -3.28 9.33 16.98
N MET A 203 -2.76 8.11 16.89
CA MET A 203 -3.53 6.90 16.55
C MET A 203 -2.98 5.68 17.30
N GLU A 204 -3.85 4.88 17.91
CA GLU A 204 -3.52 3.50 18.31
C GLU A 204 -3.89 2.53 17.19
N PHE A 205 -3.08 1.49 17.02
CA PHE A 205 -3.29 0.49 15.99
C PHE A 205 -2.76 -0.89 16.40
N VAL A 206 -3.27 -1.91 15.72
CA VAL A 206 -2.80 -3.29 15.81
C VAL A 206 -2.29 -3.71 14.43
N GLY A 207 -1.03 -4.13 14.37
CA GLY A 207 -0.41 -4.72 13.19
C GLY A 207 -0.11 -6.21 13.39
N TYR A 208 0.41 -6.85 12.35
CA TYR A 208 0.81 -8.25 12.37
C TYR A 208 2.22 -8.44 11.79
N LEU A 209 3.04 -9.22 12.48
CA LEU A 209 4.33 -9.69 11.97
C LEU A 209 4.09 -10.78 10.93
N ASN A 210 3.95 -10.34 9.68
CA ASN A 210 3.71 -11.20 8.53
C ASN A 210 4.94 -12.07 8.17
N ASP A 211 4.77 -12.98 7.22
CA ASP A 211 5.81 -13.87 6.68
C ASP A 211 6.20 -13.54 5.22
N LYS A 212 5.85 -12.33 4.76
CA LYS A 212 6.03 -11.87 3.37
C LYS A 212 7.36 -11.16 3.13
N LEU A 213 8.21 -10.98 4.16
CA LEU A 213 9.46 -10.23 4.11
C LEU A 213 9.30 -8.74 3.74
N LEU A 214 8.13 -8.17 4.04
CA LEU A 214 7.77 -6.79 3.73
C LEU A 214 7.15 -6.13 4.98
N GLY A 215 7.39 -4.84 5.16
CA GLY A 215 6.87 -4.09 6.30
C GLY A 215 7.57 -4.52 7.59
N PHE A 216 6.81 -4.68 8.66
CA PHE A 216 7.29 -5.27 9.91
C PHE A 216 6.89 -6.75 9.93
N TYR A 217 7.87 -7.64 9.81
CA TYR A 217 7.65 -9.07 9.56
C TYR A 217 8.45 -9.92 10.55
N ARG A 218 8.06 -11.20 10.69
CA ARG A 218 8.80 -12.18 11.51
C ARG A 218 9.76 -12.99 10.65
N SER A 219 10.91 -13.30 11.21
CA SER A 219 11.84 -14.30 10.68
C SER A 219 12.26 -15.25 11.79
N SER A 220 12.79 -16.42 11.45
CA SER A 220 13.36 -17.35 12.44
C SER A 220 14.78 -17.75 12.08
N TYR A 221 15.55 -18.06 13.10
CA TYR A 221 16.87 -18.68 12.98
C TYR A 221 17.02 -19.80 14.01
N THR A 222 17.98 -20.69 13.78
CA THR A 222 18.32 -21.74 14.74
C THR A 222 19.53 -21.28 15.56
N ASP A 223 19.41 -21.31 16.88
CA ASP A 223 20.52 -20.99 17.78
C ASP A 223 21.56 -22.14 17.85
N GLU A 224 22.67 -21.91 18.53
CA GLU A 224 23.75 -22.90 18.67
C GLU A 224 23.31 -24.20 19.38
N GLN A 225 22.19 -24.15 20.11
CA GLN A 225 21.62 -25.30 20.83
C GLN A 225 20.58 -26.05 19.99
N GLY A 226 20.34 -25.62 18.74
CA GLY A 226 19.34 -26.23 17.85
C GLY A 226 17.92 -25.73 18.06
N ASN A 227 17.69 -24.70 18.88
CA ASN A 227 16.35 -24.16 19.12
C ASN A 227 15.99 -23.13 18.05
N GLU A 228 14.74 -23.16 17.57
CA GLU A 228 14.20 -22.10 16.73
C GLU A 228 13.95 -20.83 17.57
N LYS A 229 14.44 -19.68 17.08
CA LYS A 229 14.26 -18.36 17.67
C LYS A 229 13.60 -17.43 16.68
N TRP A 230 12.57 -16.74 17.12
CA TRP A 230 11.87 -15.73 16.33
C TRP A 230 12.49 -14.34 16.51
N ILE A 231 12.54 -13.59 15.43
CA ILE A 231 12.95 -12.19 15.38
C ILE A 231 11.92 -11.38 14.62
N ALA A 232 11.81 -10.10 14.95
CA ALA A 232 11.00 -9.13 14.21
C ALA A 232 11.93 -8.20 13.42
N VAL A 233 11.67 -8.03 12.13
CA VAL A 233 12.55 -7.32 11.19
C VAL A 233 11.73 -6.38 10.34
N THR A 234 12.30 -5.23 9.97
CA THR A 234 11.65 -4.26 9.09
C THR A 234 12.27 -4.26 7.69
N GLN A 235 11.43 -4.20 6.66
CA GLN A 235 11.80 -3.96 5.28
C GLN A 235 10.75 -3.05 4.65
N PHE A 236 11.00 -1.74 4.65
CA PHE A 236 10.00 -0.74 4.26
C PHE A 236 10.09 -0.32 2.79
N GLN A 237 11.19 -0.61 2.11
CA GLN A 237 11.32 -0.22 0.71
C GLN A 237 10.45 -1.13 -0.18
N PRO A 238 9.72 -0.55 -1.17
CA PRO A 238 9.61 0.89 -1.44
C PRO A 238 8.49 1.60 -0.69
N THR A 239 7.42 0.89 -0.31
CA THR A 239 6.16 1.45 0.19
C THR A 239 5.51 0.59 1.26
N ASP A 240 6.33 -0.05 2.12
CA ASP A 240 5.86 -1.00 3.13
C ASP A 240 5.97 -0.46 4.56
N ALA A 241 6.41 0.79 4.75
CA ALA A 241 6.32 1.45 6.06
C ALA A 241 4.87 1.54 6.53
N ARG A 242 3.93 1.77 5.60
CA ARG A 242 2.47 1.77 5.83
C ARG A 242 1.90 0.45 6.38
N ARG A 243 2.66 -0.65 6.34
CA ARG A 243 2.33 -1.94 6.97
C ARG A 243 2.80 -2.08 8.41
N ALA A 244 3.68 -1.19 8.86
CA ALA A 244 4.18 -1.16 10.22
C ALA A 244 3.47 -0.11 11.07
N PHE A 245 3.16 1.06 10.51
CA PHE A 245 2.39 2.11 11.17
C PHE A 245 1.75 3.06 10.13
N PRO A 246 0.60 3.71 10.44
CA PRO A 246 0.01 4.73 9.56
C PRO A 246 0.96 5.91 9.33
N CYS A 247 1.27 6.27 8.07
CA CYS A 247 2.25 7.32 7.78
C CYS A 247 2.12 7.97 6.40
N PHE A 248 2.83 9.09 6.19
CA PHE A 248 3.00 9.75 4.91
C PHE A 248 4.07 9.01 4.08
N ASP A 249 3.76 7.78 3.65
CA ASP A 249 4.71 6.85 3.01
C ASP A 249 5.03 7.21 1.54
N GLU A 250 5.61 8.40 1.33
CA GLU A 250 6.20 8.83 0.07
C GLU A 250 7.61 9.42 0.29
N PRO A 251 8.62 9.08 -0.53
CA PRO A 251 10.01 9.53 -0.32
C PRO A 251 10.23 11.05 -0.24
N ALA A 252 9.33 11.83 -0.84
CA ALA A 252 9.39 13.29 -0.82
C ALA A 252 8.92 13.91 0.51
N LEU A 253 8.16 13.18 1.32
CA LEU A 253 7.54 13.63 2.57
C LEU A 253 8.41 13.24 3.77
N LYS A 254 9.62 13.80 3.82
CA LYS A 254 10.58 13.54 4.89
C LYS A 254 10.12 14.13 6.23
N ALA A 255 10.41 13.40 7.30
CA ALA A 255 10.19 13.83 8.69
C ALA A 255 11.29 13.25 9.59
N THR A 256 11.34 13.74 10.84
CA THR A 256 12.17 13.16 11.90
C THR A 256 11.39 12.09 12.66
N TYR A 257 12.08 11.16 13.31
CA TYR A 257 11.46 10.01 13.98
C TYR A 257 12.06 9.80 15.37
N GLU A 258 11.21 9.68 16.37
CA GLU A 258 11.49 9.13 17.70
C GLU A 258 10.80 7.76 17.79
N ILE A 259 11.58 6.72 18.09
CA ILE A 259 11.12 5.32 18.05
C ILE A 259 11.25 4.68 19.43
N PHE A 260 10.16 4.05 19.89
CA PHE A 260 10.11 3.24 21.11
C PHE A 260 9.76 1.79 20.73
N LEU A 261 10.50 0.84 21.29
CA LEU A 261 10.34 -0.62 21.10
C LEU A 261 10.22 -1.32 22.45
#